data_AF-A0A1P8KEL8-F1
#
_entry.id   AF-A0A1P8KEL8-F1
#
_cell.length_a   1.000
_cell.length_b   1.000
_cell.length_c   1.000
_cell.angle_alpha   90.00
_cell.angle_beta   90.00
_cell.angle_gamma   90.00
#
_symmetry.space_group_name_H-M   'P 1'
#
loop_
_entity.id
_entity.type
_entity.pdbx_description
1 polymer ?
#
loop_
_entity_poly.entity_id
_entity_poly.type
_entity_poly.pdbx_seq_one_letter_code
_entity_poly.pdbx_strand_id
1 'polypeptide(L)'
;MKIIETLKFKKEKVFAAELAEQLARDVSPELMQKRRKALSVNKITRLLEKTYTKAQTFQQENSMGFFRRSIFVNAFQWELKSRNYPEDFSTMATEGLVISLMKKPTQ
;
A
#
# COMPACT_ATOMS: atom_id res chain seq x y z
N MET A 1 13.58 9.45 -26.34
CA MET A 1 12.60 8.34 -26.24
C MET A 1 12.52 7.81 -24.80
N LYS A 2 11.65 8.35 -23.94
CA LYS A 2 11.40 7.87 -22.54
C LYS A 2 9.92 7.81 -22.15
N ILE A 3 9.02 8.06 -23.11
CA ILE A 3 7.58 8.28 -22.85
C ILE A 3 6.79 6.96 -22.85
N ILE A 4 7.32 5.90 -23.46
CA ILE A 4 6.60 4.62 -23.65
C ILE A 4 6.69 3.73 -22.39
N GLU A 5 7.75 3.85 -21.58
CA GLU A 5 7.92 3.02 -20.38
C GLU A 5 7.10 3.50 -19.18
N THR A 6 6.85 4.80 -19.06
CA THR A 6 6.13 5.39 -17.92
C THR A 6 4.64 5.09 -17.91
N LEU A 7 4.04 4.79 -19.06
CA LEU A 7 2.62 4.46 -19.19
C LEU A 7 2.30 2.99 -18.87
N LYS A 8 3.30 2.09 -18.96
CA LYS A 8 3.09 0.62 -18.89
C LYS A 8 2.49 0.15 -17.56
N PHE A 9 2.71 0.90 -16.47
CA PHE A 9 2.27 0.56 -15.10
C PHE A 9 1.54 1.71 -14.40
N LYS A 10 0.90 2.59 -15.19
CA LYS A 10 0.22 3.77 -14.65
C LYS A 10 -0.91 3.38 -13.69
N LYS A 11 -1.68 2.32 -14.00
CA LYS A 11 -2.80 1.86 -13.17
C LYS A 11 -2.34 1.44 -11.77
N GLU A 12 -1.27 0.65 -11.71
CA GLU A 12 -0.68 0.18 -10.45
C GLU A 12 -0.17 1.36 -9.61
N LYS A 13 0.54 2.31 -10.24
CA LYS A 13 1.06 3.48 -9.53
C LYS A 13 -0.05 4.40 -9.02
N VAL A 14 -1.08 4.64 -9.82
CA VAL A 14 -2.25 5.46 -9.43
C VAL A 14 -2.96 4.81 -8.26
N PHE A 15 -3.26 3.52 -8.35
CA PHE A 15 -3.97 2.82 -7.27
C PHE A 15 -3.13 2.72 -5.99
N ALA A 16 -1.81 2.55 -6.11
CA ALA A 16 -0.91 2.61 -4.95
C ALA A 16 -0.96 3.97 -4.23
N ALA A 17 -0.98 5.08 -5.00
CA ALA A 17 -1.12 6.42 -4.44
C ALA A 17 -2.48 6.63 -3.77
N GLU A 18 -3.56 6.12 -4.37
CA GLU A 18 -4.92 6.16 -3.79
C GLU A 18 -5.00 5.38 -2.46
N LEU A 19 -4.36 4.21 -2.37
CA LEU A 19 -4.30 3.45 -1.12
C LEU A 19 -3.52 4.19 -0.04
N ALA A 20 -2.36 4.77 -0.38
CA ALA A 20 -1.57 5.55 0.57
C ALA A 20 -2.34 6.82 1.03
N GLU A 21 -3.11 7.44 0.13
CA GLU A 21 -3.98 8.56 0.46
C GLU A 21 -5.10 8.16 1.41
N GLN A 22 -5.77 7.03 1.14
CA GLN A 22 -6.80 6.51 2.02
C GLN A 22 -6.24 6.20 3.42
N LEU A 23 -5.05 5.61 3.49
CA LEU A 23 -4.37 5.33 4.75
C LEU A 23 -4.07 6.65 5.49
N ALA A 24 -3.64 7.69 4.79
CA ALA A 24 -3.40 9.03 5.35
C ALA A 24 -4.65 9.74 5.87
N ARG A 25 -5.82 9.48 5.27
CA ARG A 25 -7.09 9.97 5.81
C ARG A 25 -7.46 9.29 7.12
N ASP A 26 -7.22 7.98 7.24
CA ASP A 26 -7.61 7.20 8.42
C ASP A 26 -6.60 7.34 9.59
N VAL A 27 -5.30 7.43 9.29
CA VAL A 27 -4.22 7.69 10.25
C VAL A 27 -3.20 8.61 9.59
N SER A 28 -3.15 9.88 10.00
CA SER A 28 -2.23 10.85 9.41
C SER A 28 -0.75 10.48 9.67
N PRO A 29 0.16 10.85 8.75
CA PRO A 29 1.59 10.64 8.95
C PRO A 29 2.12 11.29 10.24
N GLU A 30 1.63 12.49 10.59
CA GLU A 30 2.03 13.19 11.82
C GLU A 30 1.64 12.41 13.08
N LEU A 31 0.42 11.86 13.11
CA LEU A 31 -0.05 11.05 14.23
C LEU A 31 0.80 9.78 14.38
N MET A 32 1.16 9.16 13.25
CA MET A 32 2.03 7.98 13.23
C MET A 32 3.47 8.32 13.65
N GLN A 33 4.00 9.51 13.36
CA GLN A 33 5.33 9.90 13.83
C GLN A 33 5.34 10.23 15.33
N LYS A 34 4.44 11.13 15.77
CA LYS A 34 4.51 11.75 17.09
C LYS A 34 3.80 10.96 18.18
N ARG A 35 2.76 10.19 17.81
CA ARG A 35 1.84 9.56 18.77
C ARG A 35 1.50 8.12 18.42
N ARG A 36 2.41 7.39 17.75
CA ARG A 36 2.19 5.96 17.43
C ARG A 36 1.80 5.12 18.64
N LYS A 37 2.44 5.34 19.79
CA LYS A 37 2.15 4.61 21.04
C LYS A 37 0.74 4.88 21.58
N ALA A 38 0.12 5.99 21.20
CA ALA A 38 -1.26 6.31 21.55
C ALA A 38 -2.28 5.67 20.59
N LEU A 39 -1.84 5.15 19.44
CA LEU A 39 -2.68 4.36 18.54
C LEU A 39 -2.74 2.93 19.06
N SER A 40 -3.96 2.42 19.25
CA SER A 40 -4.11 1.02 19.61
C SER A 40 -3.63 0.13 18.45
N VAL A 41 -2.96 -0.97 18.80
CA VAL A 41 -2.51 -1.98 17.82
C VAL A 41 -3.69 -2.43 16.96
N ASN A 42 -4.85 -2.69 17.57
CA ASN A 42 -6.08 -3.07 16.86
C ASN A 42 -6.52 -2.05 15.80
N LYS A 43 -6.34 -0.74 16.04
CA LYS A 43 -6.69 0.29 15.05
C LYS A 43 -5.76 0.21 13.84
N ILE A 44 -4.45 0.06 14.06
CA ILE A 44 -3.48 -0.09 12.98
C ILE A 44 -3.71 -1.38 12.20
N THR A 45 -3.93 -2.49 12.90
CA THR A 45 -4.20 -3.79 12.26
C THR A 45 -5.43 -3.73 11.36
N ARG A 46 -6.57 -3.23 11.87
CA ARG A 46 -7.81 -3.10 11.07
C ARG A 46 -7.65 -2.19 9.86
N LEU A 47 -6.88 -1.10 10.01
CA LEU A 47 -6.59 -0.19 8.90
C LEU A 47 -5.79 -0.89 7.80
N LEU A 48 -4.76 -1.62 8.18
CA LEU A 48 -3.92 -2.36 7.23
C LEU A 48 -4.69 -3.51 6.58
N GLU A 49 -5.48 -4.28 7.34
CA GLU A 49 -6.36 -5.31 6.79
C GLU A 49 -7.29 -4.75 5.72
N LYS A 50 -7.99 -3.65 6.02
CA LYS A 50 -8.86 -2.96 5.05
C LYS A 50 -8.10 -2.50 3.81
N THR A 51 -6.88 -2.01 3.98
CA THR A 51 -6.00 -1.58 2.89
C THR A 51 -5.60 -2.76 2.01
N TYR A 52 -5.23 -3.88 2.63
CA TYR A 52 -4.82 -5.10 1.94
C TYR A 52 -5.98 -5.76 1.20
N THR A 53 -7.18 -5.81 1.79
CA THR A 53 -8.38 -6.31 1.11
C THR A 53 -8.63 -5.55 -0.19
N LYS A 54 -8.55 -4.21 -0.17
CA LYS A 54 -8.70 -3.40 -1.39
C LYS A 54 -7.62 -3.72 -2.43
N ALA A 55 -6.38 -3.92 -1.99
CA ALA A 55 -5.28 -4.30 -2.87
C ALA A 55 -5.49 -5.69 -3.50
N GLN A 56 -6.03 -6.65 -2.75
CA GLN A 56 -6.39 -7.97 -3.25
C GLN A 56 -7.51 -7.90 -4.28
N THR A 57 -8.55 -7.10 -4.05
CA THR A 57 -9.61 -6.86 -5.04
C THR A 57 -9.04 -6.27 -6.33
N PHE A 58 -8.22 -5.23 -6.23
CA PHE A 58 -7.57 -4.63 -7.39
C PHE A 58 -6.67 -5.62 -8.15
N GLN A 59 -5.95 -6.50 -7.44
CA GLN A 59 -5.16 -7.58 -8.04
C GLN A 59 -6.01 -8.53 -8.87
N GLN A 60 -7.17 -8.93 -8.35
CA GLN A 60 -8.08 -9.84 -9.03
C GLN A 60 -8.69 -9.18 -10.27
N GLU A 61 -9.20 -7.96 -10.14
CA GLU A 61 -9.83 -7.21 -11.22
C GLU A 61 -8.88 -6.89 -12.38
N ASN A 62 -7.59 -6.67 -12.08
CA ASN A 62 -6.59 -6.28 -13.07
C ASN A 62 -5.63 -7.42 -13.46
N SER A 63 -5.89 -8.65 -13.01
CA SER A 63 -5.04 -9.83 -13.27
C SER A 63 -3.55 -9.54 -13.03
N MET A 64 -3.21 -8.96 -11.87
CA MET A 64 -1.83 -8.55 -11.60
C MET A 64 -0.90 -9.76 -11.46
N GLY A 65 -0.13 -10.04 -12.51
CA GLY A 65 0.99 -10.99 -12.48
C GLY A 65 2.18 -10.49 -11.65
N PHE A 66 3.19 -11.34 -11.47
CA PHE A 66 4.35 -11.10 -10.60
C PHE A 66 4.97 -9.70 -10.76
N PHE A 67 5.32 -9.30 -11.99
CA PHE A 67 5.95 -8.00 -12.25
C PHE A 67 5.08 -6.79 -11.88
N ARG A 68 3.78 -6.83 -12.21
CA ARG A 68 2.84 -5.74 -11.89
C ARG A 68 2.68 -5.60 -10.38
N ARG A 69 2.62 -6.72 -9.64
CA ARG A 69 2.57 -6.71 -8.18
C ARG A 69 3.82 -6.07 -7.58
N SER A 70 5.02 -6.42 -8.05
CA SER A 70 6.26 -5.81 -7.54
C SER A 70 6.28 -4.30 -7.74
N ILE A 71 5.82 -3.83 -8.90
CA ILE A 71 5.73 -2.39 -9.19
C ILE A 71 4.71 -1.70 -8.30
N PHE A 72 3.54 -2.31 -8.12
CA PHE A 72 2.48 -1.82 -7.24
C PHE A 72 2.96 -1.71 -5.78
N VAL A 73 3.56 -2.76 -5.23
CA VAL A 73 4.09 -2.78 -3.86
C VAL A 73 5.18 -1.73 -3.66
N ASN A 74 6.13 -1.64 -4.59
CA ASN A 74 7.18 -0.63 -4.52
C ASN A 74 6.58 0.78 -4.57
N ALA A 75 5.64 1.03 -5.49
CA ALA A 75 4.95 2.31 -5.58
C ALA A 75 4.23 2.66 -4.27
N PHE A 76 3.55 1.70 -3.65
CA PHE A 76 2.88 1.90 -2.37
C PHE A 76 3.86 2.29 -1.25
N GLN A 77 5.00 1.60 -1.15
CA GLN A 77 6.03 1.95 -0.16
C GLN A 77 6.58 3.36 -0.39
N TRP A 78 6.85 3.72 -1.65
CA TRP A 78 7.31 5.07 -2.03
C TRP A 78 6.28 6.15 -1.66
N GLU A 79 5.00 5.88 -1.88
CA GLU A 79 3.91 6.81 -1.53
C GLU A 79 3.75 7.00 -0.02
N LEU A 80 3.98 5.97 0.79
CA LEU A 80 4.01 6.12 2.25
C LEU A 80 5.20 7.00 2.67
N LYS A 81 6.39 6.73 2.13
CA LYS A 81 7.60 7.51 2.44
C LYS A 81 7.47 8.97 2.00
N SER A 82 6.94 9.24 0.80
CA SER A 82 6.75 10.60 0.28
C SER A 82 5.77 11.42 1.15
N ARG A 83 4.82 10.75 1.79
CA ARG A 83 3.88 11.33 2.77
C ARG A 83 4.46 11.45 4.17
N ASN A 84 5.75 11.17 4.35
CA ASN A 84 6.46 11.27 5.62
C ASN A 84 5.97 10.23 6.66
N TYR A 85 5.52 9.04 6.25
CA TYR A 85 5.34 7.96 7.23
C TYR A 85 6.70 7.49 7.79
N PRO A 86 6.76 7.04 9.05
CA PRO A 86 7.95 6.40 9.59
C PRO A 86 8.44 5.25 8.71
N GLU A 87 9.75 5.12 8.54
CA GLU A 87 10.38 4.11 7.69
C GLU A 87 10.01 2.68 8.11
N ASP A 88 9.97 2.42 9.42
CA ASP A 88 9.64 1.13 10.00
C ASP A 88 8.16 0.77 9.77
N PHE A 89 7.26 1.74 9.92
CA PHE A 89 5.84 1.56 9.58
C PHE A 89 5.66 1.32 8.08
N SER A 90 6.31 2.11 7.23
CA SER A 90 6.21 2.01 5.77
C SER A 90 6.68 0.63 5.29
N THR A 91 7.78 0.13 5.86
CA THR A 91 8.30 -1.21 5.57
C THR A 91 7.35 -2.30 6.03
N MET A 92 6.92 -2.26 7.30
CA MET A 92 5.97 -3.24 7.85
C MET A 92 4.64 -3.28 7.06
N ALA A 93 4.09 -2.12 6.70
CA ALA A 93 2.86 -2.04 5.90
C ALA A 93 3.06 -2.62 4.50
N THR A 94 4.24 -2.44 3.91
CA THR A 94 4.58 -2.97 2.59
C THR A 94 4.80 -4.49 2.62
N GLU A 95 5.47 -5.01 3.65
CA GLU A 95 5.64 -6.46 3.83
C GLU A 95 4.30 -7.17 4.03
N GLY A 96 3.43 -6.61 4.87
CA GLY A 96 2.07 -7.12 5.05
C GLY A 96 1.27 -7.11 3.73
N LEU A 97 1.44 -6.06 2.92
CA LEU A 97 0.85 -5.98 1.59
C LEU A 97 1.36 -7.10 0.68
N VAL A 98 2.67 -7.32 0.60
CA VAL A 98 3.25 -8.42 -0.20
C VAL A 98 2.64 -9.76 0.19
N ILE A 99 2.63 -10.06 1.49
CA ILE A 99 2.08 -11.31 2.02
C ILE A 99 0.60 -11.46 1.63
N SER A 100 -0.17 -10.38 1.76
CA SER A 100 -1.61 -10.39 1.42
C SER A 100 -1.86 -10.69 -0.06
N LEU A 101 -1.04 -10.16 -0.96
CA LEU A 101 -1.16 -10.35 -2.41
C LEU A 101 -0.69 -11.73 -2.88
N MET A 102 0.17 -12.38 -2.10
CA MET A 102 0.64 -13.75 -2.35
C MET A 102 -0.34 -14.81 -1.85
N LYS A 103 -1.14 -14.51 -0.83
CA LYS A 103 -2.20 -15.41 -0.37
C LYS A 103 -3.21 -15.63 -1.50
N LYS A 104 -3.60 -16.88 -1.73
CA LYS A 104 -4.73 -17.20 -2.61
C LYS A 104 -5.98 -16.52 -2.03
N PRO A 105 -6.89 -15.98 -2.87
CA PRO A 105 -8.16 -15.46 -2.38
C PRO A 105 -8.82 -16.54 -1.52
N THR A 106 -9.07 -16.24 -0.24
CA THR A 106 -9.92 -17.09 0.57
C THR A 106 -11.32 -16.95 -0.03
N GLN A 107 -11.76 -17.99 -0.73
CA GLN A 107 -13.13 -18.12 -1.24
C GLN A 107 -14.10 -18.20 -0.07
#